data_AF-A0A1C6CVJ7-F1
#
_entry.id   AF-A0A1C6CVJ7-F1
#
_cell.length_a   1.000
_cell.length_b   1.000
_cell.length_c   1.000
_cell.angle_alpha   90.00
_cell.angle_beta   90.00
_cell.angle_gamma   90.00
#
_symmetry.space_group_name_H-M   'P 1'
#
loop_
_entity.id
_entity.type
_entity.pdbx_description
1 polymer ?
#
loop_
_entity_poly.entity_id
_entity_poly.type
_entity_poly.pdbx_seq_one_letter_code
_entity_poly.pdbx_strand_id
1 'polypeptide(L)'
;MKKIVVIDGQGGRMGKTVVEQLKNTYPDLPLTAIGTNSIATSAMLKAGADLGATGENPVITACRDADLIIGPLGIVIADSLLGEITPAMSSAIGSSRAHKILIPVSQHCHHTVVGCGDMPLSVYIRLVCEEVQKWI
;
A
#
# COMPACT_ATOMS: atom_id res chain seq x y z
N MET A 1 -17.72 6.66 6.27
CA MET A 1 -16.63 5.76 6.69
C MET A 1 -15.54 5.88 5.64
N LYS A 2 -14.27 6.09 6.04
CA LYS A 2 -13.20 6.33 5.07
C LYS A 2 -12.79 5.05 4.35
N LYS A 3 -12.54 5.14 3.05
CA LYS A 3 -12.05 4.03 2.21
C LYS A 3 -10.53 4.00 2.25
N ILE A 4 -9.98 3.03 2.97
CA ILE A 4 -8.53 2.82 3.09
C ILE A 4 -8.13 1.64 2.19
N VAL A 5 -7.20 1.92 1.29
CA VAL A 5 -6.68 0.94 0.32
C VAL A 5 -5.22 0.67 0.63
N VAL A 6 -4.87 -0.61 0.78
CA VAL A 6 -3.48 -1.06 0.90
C VAL A 6 -3.08 -1.70 -0.43
N ILE A 7 -2.10 -1.13 -1.10
CA ILE A 7 -1.55 -1.62 -2.37
C ILE A 7 -0.18 -2.21 -2.10
N ASP A 8 0.04 -3.45 -2.52
CA ASP A 8 1.36 -4.08 -2.45
C ASP A 8 1.60 -4.93 -3.69
N GLY A 9 2.88 -5.17 -3.97
CA GLY A 9 3.30 -6.11 -5.00
C GLY A 9 4.31 -7.09 -4.48
N GLN A 10 5.00 -7.77 -5.39
CA GLN A 10 5.95 -8.84 -5.05
C GLN A 10 5.29 -9.83 -4.08
N GLY A 11 6.04 -10.52 -3.22
CA GLY A 11 5.48 -11.49 -2.27
C GLY A 11 4.51 -10.94 -1.20
N GLY A 12 4.06 -9.67 -1.27
CA GLY A 12 3.01 -9.13 -0.39
C GLY A 12 3.44 -8.87 1.05
N ARG A 13 4.74 -8.96 1.36
CA ARG A 13 5.24 -8.94 2.73
C ARG A 13 4.92 -7.61 3.42
N MET A 14 4.99 -6.50 2.69
CA MET A 14 4.82 -5.18 3.28
C MET A 14 3.35 -4.90 3.59
N GLY A 15 2.49 -5.06 2.59
CA GLY A 15 1.06 -4.90 2.73
C GLY A 15 0.51 -5.83 3.79
N LYS A 16 0.99 -7.08 3.85
CA LYS A 16 0.64 -8.02 4.92
C LYS A 16 0.93 -7.43 6.30
N THR A 17 2.16 -6.95 6.54
CA THR A 17 2.54 -6.40 7.86
C THR A 17 1.79 -5.11 8.20
N VAL A 18 1.51 -4.25 7.21
CA VAL A 18 0.65 -3.07 7.39
C VAL A 18 -0.75 -3.49 7.85
N VAL A 19 -1.37 -4.42 7.12
CA VAL A 19 -2.73 -4.91 7.43
C VAL A 19 -2.79 -5.55 8.81
N GLU A 20 -1.83 -6.43 9.15
CA GLU A 20 -1.75 -7.06 10.48
C GLU A 20 -1.69 -6.01 11.59
N GLN A 21 -0.83 -5.00 11.45
CA GLN A 21 -0.67 -3.98 12.49
C GLN A 21 -1.90 -3.07 12.60
N LEU A 22 -2.49 -2.67 11.48
CA LEU A 22 -3.72 -1.88 11.48
C LEU A 22 -4.89 -2.64 12.09
N LYS A 23 -5.08 -3.92 11.75
CA LYS A 23 -6.16 -4.75 12.31
C LYS A 23 -5.93 -5.09 13.79
N ASN A 24 -4.69 -5.27 14.22
CA ASN A 24 -4.38 -5.44 15.65
C ASN A 24 -4.72 -4.17 16.46
N THR A 25 -4.51 -2.99 15.88
CA THR A 25 -4.76 -1.70 16.57
C THR A 25 -6.23 -1.28 16.45
N TYR A 26 -6.84 -1.52 15.30
CA TYR A 26 -8.20 -1.12 14.93
C TYR A 26 -8.93 -2.28 14.24
N PRO A 27 -9.46 -3.26 15.00
CA PRO A 27 -10.05 -4.48 14.44
C PRO A 27 -11.17 -4.24 13.41
N ASP A 28 -11.99 -3.22 13.67
CA ASP A 28 -13.15 -2.88 12.83
C ASP A 28 -12.80 -1.90 11.69
N LEU A 29 -11.53 -1.50 11.53
CA LEU A 29 -11.13 -0.58 10.48
C LEU A 29 -11.27 -1.27 9.10
N PRO A 30 -12.10 -0.77 8.18
CA PRO A 30 -12.29 -1.41 6.88
C PRO A 30 -11.06 -1.18 6.00
N LEU A 31 -10.44 -2.28 5.55
CA LEU A 31 -9.26 -2.29 4.69
C LEU A 31 -9.55 -3.02 3.39
N THR A 32 -9.29 -2.36 2.26
CA THR A 32 -9.28 -3.01 0.94
C THR A 32 -7.85 -3.30 0.52
N ALA A 33 -7.52 -4.57 0.37
CA ALA A 33 -6.22 -5.02 -0.13
C ALA A 33 -6.23 -5.14 -1.66
N ILE A 34 -5.27 -4.51 -2.32
CA ILE A 34 -5.08 -4.64 -3.77
C ILE A 34 -3.66 -5.07 -4.06
N GLY A 35 -3.49 -6.34 -4.42
CA GLY A 35 -2.20 -6.84 -4.89
C GLY A 35 -2.02 -6.55 -6.37
N THR A 36 -0.80 -6.22 -6.78
CA THR A 36 -0.42 -6.23 -8.22
C THR A 36 -0.36 -7.66 -8.77
N ASN A 37 -0.22 -8.65 -7.88
CA ASN A 37 -0.30 -10.08 -8.17
C ASN A 37 -1.12 -10.82 -7.10
N SER A 38 -1.53 -12.06 -7.41
CA SER A 38 -2.42 -12.84 -6.54
C SER A 38 -1.79 -13.24 -5.20
N ILE A 39 -0.46 -13.37 -5.14
CA ILE A 39 0.26 -13.70 -3.90
C ILE A 39 0.18 -12.52 -2.94
N ALA A 40 0.41 -11.29 -3.42
CA ALA A 40 0.30 -10.08 -2.61
C ALA A 40 -1.11 -9.90 -2.02
N THR A 41 -2.14 -10.02 -2.87
CA THR A 41 -3.54 -9.96 -2.43
C THR A 41 -3.84 -11.03 -1.37
N SER A 42 -3.43 -12.27 -1.62
CA SER A 42 -3.67 -13.38 -0.70
C SER A 42 -2.96 -13.18 0.64
N ALA A 43 -1.75 -12.62 0.64
CA ALA A 43 -1.00 -12.34 1.86
C ALA A 43 -1.73 -11.30 2.73
N MET A 44 -2.24 -10.23 2.12
CA MET A 44 -2.99 -9.18 2.81
C MET A 44 -4.36 -9.65 3.31
N LEU A 45 -5.09 -10.46 2.53
CA LEU A 45 -6.35 -11.06 2.99
C LEU A 45 -6.14 -11.98 4.20
N LYS A 46 -5.10 -12.81 4.18
CA LYS A 46 -4.74 -13.67 5.33
C LYS A 46 -4.32 -12.87 6.56
N ALA A 47 -3.83 -11.66 6.37
CA ALA A 47 -3.51 -10.70 7.43
C ALA A 47 -4.76 -10.02 8.04
N GLY A 48 -5.94 -10.20 7.43
CA GLY A 48 -7.21 -9.71 7.96
C GLY A 48 -7.86 -8.58 7.17
N ALA A 49 -7.38 -8.23 5.97
CA ALA A 49 -8.08 -7.25 5.12
C ALA A 49 -9.49 -7.75 4.76
N ASP A 50 -10.46 -6.83 4.72
CA ASP A 50 -11.89 -7.15 4.57
C ASP A 50 -12.27 -7.46 3.12
N LEU A 51 -11.66 -6.75 2.18
CA LEU A 51 -11.86 -6.91 0.75
C LEU A 51 -10.53 -7.09 0.03
N GLY A 52 -10.53 -7.86 -1.06
CA GLY A 52 -9.32 -8.16 -1.82
C GLY A 52 -9.56 -8.18 -3.32
N ALA A 53 -8.69 -7.55 -4.09
CA ALA A 53 -8.69 -7.61 -5.55
C ALA A 53 -7.26 -7.64 -6.10
N THR A 54 -7.08 -8.09 -7.34
CA THR A 54 -5.74 -8.25 -7.95
C THR A 54 -5.66 -7.60 -9.33
N GLY A 55 -4.58 -6.88 -9.60
CA GLY A 55 -4.21 -6.40 -10.92
C GLY A 55 -4.49 -4.91 -11.16
N GLU A 56 -4.30 -4.49 -12.41
CA GLU A 56 -4.32 -3.06 -12.81
C GLU A 56 -5.67 -2.39 -12.59
N ASN A 57 -6.75 -2.97 -13.11
CA ASN A 57 -8.06 -2.32 -13.04
C ASN A 57 -8.56 -2.11 -11.60
N PRO A 58 -8.37 -3.05 -10.65
CA PRO A 58 -8.64 -2.79 -9.25
C PRO A 58 -7.90 -1.58 -8.68
N VAL A 59 -6.61 -1.42 -8.97
CA VAL A 59 -5.83 -0.23 -8.55
C VAL A 59 -6.48 1.04 -9.10
N ILE A 60 -6.71 1.09 -10.41
CA ILE A 60 -7.30 2.27 -11.08
C ILE A 60 -8.68 2.59 -10.51
N THR A 61 -9.51 1.57 -10.30
CA THR A 61 -10.88 1.75 -9.81
C THR A 61 -10.88 2.25 -8.37
N ALA A 62 -10.07 1.66 -7.49
CA ALA A 62 -10.01 2.05 -6.10
C ALA A 62 -9.44 3.46 -5.89
N CYS A 63 -8.54 3.92 -6.76
CA CYS A 63 -7.99 5.27 -6.71
C CYS A 63 -9.01 6.39 -6.94
N ARG A 64 -10.20 6.09 -7.48
CA ARG A 64 -11.23 7.10 -7.82
C ARG A 64 -11.93 7.68 -6.58
N ASP A 65 -12.06 6.87 -5.55
CA ASP A 65 -12.87 7.12 -4.36
C ASP A 65 -12.17 6.71 -3.04
N ALA A 66 -10.90 6.29 -3.09
CA ALA A 66 -10.10 6.11 -1.89
C ALA A 66 -9.91 7.43 -1.14
N ASP A 67 -9.97 7.37 0.19
CA ASP A 67 -9.55 8.47 1.05
C ASP A 67 -8.07 8.34 1.40
N LEU A 68 -7.60 7.11 1.63
CA LEU A 68 -6.20 6.79 1.91
C LEU A 68 -5.70 5.67 1.00
N ILE A 69 -4.46 5.82 0.52
CA ILE A 69 -3.72 4.77 -0.17
C ILE A 69 -2.41 4.54 0.59
N ILE A 70 -2.14 3.29 0.95
CA ILE A 70 -0.95 2.88 1.71
C ILE A 70 -0.19 1.83 0.89
N GLY A 71 1.14 1.92 0.84
CA GLY A 71 1.96 0.90 0.20
C GLY A 71 3.44 1.27 0.08
N PRO A 72 4.28 0.41 -0.52
CA PRO A 72 5.67 0.76 -0.80
C PRO A 72 5.74 1.92 -1.78
N LEU A 73 6.78 2.75 -1.70
CA LEU A 73 7.01 3.88 -2.62
C LEU A 73 6.98 3.45 -4.10
N GLY A 74 7.38 2.21 -4.40
CA GLY A 74 7.32 1.65 -5.74
C GLY A 74 5.95 1.77 -6.41
N ILE A 75 4.84 1.77 -5.67
CA ILE A 75 3.50 1.80 -6.29
C ILE A 75 3.23 3.06 -7.12
N VAL A 76 3.95 4.16 -6.86
CA VAL A 76 3.84 5.40 -7.65
C VAL A 76 4.91 5.53 -8.73
N ILE A 77 5.81 4.54 -8.87
CA ILE A 77 6.87 4.53 -9.88
C ILE A 77 6.50 3.51 -10.94
N ALA A 78 6.22 4.00 -12.16
CA ALA A 78 5.95 3.14 -13.31
C ALA A 78 7.10 2.14 -13.54
N ASP A 79 6.72 0.94 -13.95
CA ASP A 79 7.60 -0.20 -14.24
C ASP A 79 8.45 -0.69 -13.05
N SER A 80 8.15 -0.22 -11.84
CA SER A 80 8.76 -0.73 -10.61
C SER A 80 8.24 -2.12 -10.26
N LEU A 81 8.82 -2.73 -9.22
CA LEU A 81 8.48 -4.09 -8.78
C LEU A 81 8.57 -5.10 -9.93
N LEU A 82 9.65 -5.04 -10.71
CA LEU A 82 9.89 -5.88 -11.89
C LEU A 82 8.79 -5.77 -12.96
N GLY A 83 8.16 -4.59 -13.08
CA GLY A 83 7.10 -4.33 -14.06
C GLY A 83 5.69 -4.68 -13.57
N GLU A 84 5.51 -5.04 -12.30
CA GLU A 84 4.18 -5.25 -11.72
C GLU A 84 3.37 -3.95 -11.63
N ILE A 85 4.05 -2.81 -11.43
CA ILE A 85 3.41 -1.49 -11.43
C ILE A 85 3.41 -0.95 -12.85
N THR A 86 2.23 -0.93 -13.47
CA THR A 86 2.10 -0.36 -14.81
C THR A 86 2.07 1.17 -14.77
N PRO A 87 2.36 1.86 -15.89
CA PRO A 87 2.19 3.31 -15.98
C PRO A 87 0.77 3.78 -15.64
N ALA A 88 -0.25 2.99 -15.99
CA ALA A 88 -1.64 3.32 -15.69
C ALA A 88 -1.93 3.23 -14.18
N MET A 89 -1.40 2.22 -13.49
CA MET A 89 -1.48 2.11 -12.03
C MET A 89 -0.81 3.31 -11.35
N SER A 90 0.47 3.58 -11.68
CA SER A 90 1.25 4.69 -11.10
C SER A 90 0.55 6.03 -11.31
N SER A 91 0.05 6.29 -12.52
CA SER A 91 -0.71 7.50 -12.85
C SER A 91 -1.99 7.61 -12.02
N ALA A 92 -2.76 6.52 -11.89
CA ALA A 92 -3.99 6.52 -11.10
C ALA A 92 -3.72 6.78 -9.61
N ILE A 93 -2.68 6.18 -9.03
CA ILE A 93 -2.31 6.40 -7.63
C ILE A 93 -1.80 7.83 -7.41
N GLY A 94 -0.89 8.30 -8.28
CA GLY A 94 -0.28 9.63 -8.19
C GLY A 94 -1.30 10.76 -8.31
N SER A 95 -2.22 10.64 -9.28
CA SER A 95 -3.29 11.62 -9.54
C SER A 95 -4.51 11.50 -8.62
N SER A 96 -4.60 10.44 -7.81
CA SER A 96 -5.70 10.28 -6.85
C SER A 96 -5.71 11.41 -5.83
N ARG A 97 -6.93 11.84 -5.47
CA ARG A 97 -7.21 12.77 -4.37
C ARG A 97 -6.92 12.19 -2.98
N ALA A 98 -6.75 10.87 -2.89
CA ALA A 98 -6.46 10.18 -1.65
C ALA A 98 -5.18 10.72 -1.01
N HIS A 99 -5.11 10.67 0.32
CA HIS A 99 -3.85 10.86 1.02
C HIS A 99 -2.99 9.60 0.86
N LYS A 100 -1.74 9.76 0.42
CA LYS A 100 -0.83 8.65 0.15
C LYS A 100 0.18 8.51 1.28
N ILE A 101 0.17 7.36 1.96
CA ILE A 101 1.16 6.98 2.97
C ILE A 101 2.11 5.99 2.32
N LEU A 102 3.27 6.48 1.89
CA LEU A 102 4.23 5.71 1.09
C LEU A 102 5.41 5.28 1.96
N ILE A 103 5.73 4.00 1.93
CA ILE A 103 6.81 3.39 2.70
C ILE A 103 8.08 3.37 1.84
N PRO A 104 9.15 4.09 2.23
CA PRO A 104 10.34 4.26 1.41
C PRO A 104 11.30 3.07 1.56
N VAL A 105 10.88 1.89 1.11
CA VAL A 105 11.78 0.74 0.98
C VAL A 105 12.53 0.78 -0.35
N SER A 106 13.85 0.66 -0.27
CA SER A 106 14.77 0.78 -1.41
C SER A 106 15.37 -0.56 -1.86
N GLN A 107 15.07 -1.67 -1.16
CA GLN A 107 15.63 -2.98 -1.53
C GLN A 107 15.22 -3.34 -2.97
N HIS A 108 16.22 -3.45 -3.85
CA HIS A 108 16.08 -3.75 -5.28
C HIS A 108 15.45 -2.65 -6.15
N CYS A 109 15.44 -1.41 -5.68
CA CYS A 109 14.95 -0.27 -6.45
C CYS A 109 16.07 0.73 -6.77
N HIS A 110 16.12 1.23 -8.00
CA HIS A 110 17.12 2.23 -8.45
C HIS A 110 16.69 3.66 -8.12
N HIS A 111 16.19 3.90 -6.91
CA HIS A 111 15.78 5.23 -6.46
C HIS A 111 16.25 5.52 -5.04
N THR A 112 16.49 6.79 -4.74
CA THR A 112 16.88 7.26 -3.42
C THR A 112 15.97 8.43 -3.03
N VAL A 113 15.35 8.33 -1.85
CA VAL A 113 14.57 9.42 -1.27
C VAL A 113 15.47 10.23 -0.35
N VAL A 114 15.93 11.40 -0.82
CA VAL A 114 16.77 12.30 -0.01
C VAL A 114 15.96 12.81 1.20
N GLY A 115 16.59 12.83 2.38
CA GLY A 115 15.96 13.26 3.63
C GLY A 115 15.16 12.16 4.35
N CYS A 116 15.04 10.97 3.76
CA CYS A 116 14.54 9.79 4.44
C CYS A 116 15.71 8.97 4.98
N GLY A 117 15.73 8.72 6.31
CA GLY A 117 16.76 7.89 6.94
C GLY A 117 16.46 6.41 6.75
N ASP A 118 17.48 5.56 6.68
CA ASP A 118 17.29 4.12 6.62
C ASP A 118 16.86 3.60 8.00
N MET A 119 15.61 3.12 8.10
CA MET A 119 15.02 2.65 9.35
C MET A 119 14.57 1.19 9.21
N PRO A 120 14.57 0.42 10.31
CA PRO A 120 13.97 -0.91 10.30
C PRO A 120 12.52 -0.86 9.85
N LEU A 121 12.07 -1.85 9.07
CA LEU A 121 10.69 -1.92 8.56
C LEU A 121 9.65 -1.73 9.67
N SER A 122 9.88 -2.30 10.86
CA SER A 122 8.98 -2.15 12.00
C SER A 122 8.74 -0.70 12.42
N VAL A 123 9.75 0.18 12.29
CA VAL A 123 9.62 1.61 12.58
C VAL A 123 8.72 2.27 11.55
N TYR A 124 8.92 1.99 10.25
CA TYR A 124 8.04 2.50 9.20
C TYR A 124 6.60 2.06 9.38
N ILE A 125 6.37 0.79 9.73
CA ILE A 125 5.01 0.30 9.96
C ILE A 125 4.34 1.02 11.13
N ARG A 126 5.06 1.30 12.22
CA ARG A 126 4.54 2.12 13.32
C ARG A 126 4.15 3.52 12.83
N LEU A 127 5.02 4.18 12.07
CA LEU A 127 4.74 5.52 11.51
C LEU A 127 3.51 5.51 10.58
N VAL A 128 3.30 4.44 9.81
CA VAL A 128 2.08 4.25 9.01
C VAL A 128 0.84 4.24 9.91
N CYS A 129 0.85 3.46 11.00
CA CYS A 129 -0.28 3.41 11.93
C CYS A 129 -0.56 4.77 12.59
N GLU A 130 0.49 5.48 13.03
CA GLU A 130 0.38 6.83 13.61
C GLU A 130 -0.21 7.83 12.59
N GLU A 131 0.15 7.71 11.31
CA GLU A 131 -0.39 8.56 10.27
C GLU A 131 -1.85 8.21 9.97
N VAL A 132 -2.20 6.92 9.86
CA VAL A 132 -3.59 6.47 9.67
C VAL A 132 -4.50 6.95 10.80
N GLN A 133 -4.01 6.97 12.03
CA GLN A 133 -4.77 7.44 13.20
C GLN A 133 -5.31 8.87 13.02
N LYS A 134 -4.62 9.74 12.27
CA LYS A 134 -5.05 11.13 12.04
C LYS A 134 -6.26 11.22 11.10
N TRP A 135 -6.61 10.13 10.43
CA TRP A 135 -7.66 10.09 9.43
C TRP A 135 -8.90 9.31 9.87
N ILE A 136 -8.82 8.50 10.92
CA ILE A 136 -9.92 7.67 11.41
C ILE A 136 -10.61 8.35 12.59
#